data_AF-A0A5C8FGM8-F1
#
_entry.id   AF-A0A5C8FGM8-F1
#
_cell.length_a   1.000
_cell.length_b   1.000
_cell.length_c   1.000
_cell.angle_alpha   90.00
_cell.angle_beta   90.00
_cell.angle_gamma   90.00
#
_symmetry.space_group_name_H-M   'P 1'
#
loop_
_entity.id
_entity.type
_entity.pdbx_description
1 polymer ?
#
loop_
_entity_poly.entity_id
_entity_poly.type
_entity_poly.pdbx_seq_one_letter_code
_entity_poly.pdbx_strand_id
1 'polypeptide(L)' 'DQVPAAVIATAKRTYPQAEIWMVEMEHYNVYEVKMSNFMELYIDINGNLLYQKWDD' A
#
# COMPACT_ATOMS: atom_id res chain seq x y z
N ASP A 1 8.74 -1.83 -14.42
CA ASP A 1 8.91 -2.34 -13.04
C ASP A 1 7.58 -2.83 -12.50
N GLN A 2 7.53 -4.05 -11.95
CA GLN A 2 6.31 -4.63 -11.38
C GLN A 2 6.28 -4.41 -9.87
N VAL A 3 5.10 -4.04 -9.34
CA VAL A 3 4.88 -3.95 -7.89
C VAL A 3 5.05 -5.34 -7.26
N PRO A 4 5.84 -5.48 -6.17
CA PRO A 4 5.99 -6.77 -5.49
C PRO A 4 4.66 -7.31 -4.97
N ALA A 5 4.42 -8.62 -5.14
CA ALA A 5 3.19 -9.27 -4.67
C ALA A 5 2.97 -9.11 -3.14
N ALA A 6 4.05 -8.99 -2.36
CA ALA A 6 3.99 -8.78 -0.92
C ALA A 6 3.33 -7.44 -0.56
N VAL A 7 3.55 -6.38 -1.34
CA VAL A 7 2.92 -5.06 -1.15
C VAL A 7 1.39 -5.18 -1.30
N ILE A 8 0.95 -5.80 -2.40
CA ILE A 8 -0.48 -6.02 -2.68
C ILE A 8 -1.14 -6.90 -1.61
N ALA A 9 -0.45 -7.96 -1.17
CA ALA A 9 -0.96 -8.88 -0.16
C ALA A 9 -1.12 -8.19 1.20
N THR A 10 -0.16 -7.35 1.59
CA THR A 10 -0.26 -6.58 2.84
C THR A 10 -1.39 -5.57 2.78
N ALA A 11 -1.53 -4.79 1.69
CA ALA A 11 -2.62 -3.84 1.55
C ALA A 11 -4.02 -4.50 1.68
N LYS A 12 -4.24 -5.62 0.98
CA LYS A 12 -5.50 -6.39 1.05
C LYS A 12 -5.75 -6.99 2.43
N ARG A 13 -4.71 -7.38 3.17
CA ARG A 13 -4.84 -7.90 4.54
C ARG A 13 -5.15 -6.78 5.54
N THR A 14 -4.59 -5.59 5.36
CA THR A 14 -4.80 -4.44 6.25
C THR A 14 -6.23 -3.90 6.12
N TYR A 15 -6.74 -3.73 4.89
CA TYR A 15 -8.11 -3.28 4.65
C TYR A 15 -8.83 -4.21 3.67
N PRO A 16 -9.34 -5.37 4.12
CA PRO A 16 -9.94 -6.38 3.24
C PRO A 16 -11.27 -5.98 2.61
N GLN A 17 -11.89 -4.90 3.11
CA GLN A 17 -13.14 -4.34 2.57
C GLN A 17 -12.90 -3.17 1.60
N ALA A 18 -11.65 -2.74 1.42
CA ALA A 18 -11.29 -1.65 0.53
C ALA A 18 -10.58 -2.19 -0.71
N GLU A 19 -10.84 -1.56 -1.84
CA GLU A 19 -10.14 -1.84 -3.09
C GLU A 19 -8.85 -1.02 -3.15
N ILE A 20 -7.84 -1.54 -3.87
CA ILE A 20 -6.63 -0.77 -4.16
C ILE A 20 -6.96 0.14 -5.35
N TRP A 21 -6.89 1.45 -5.12
CA TRP A 21 -7.09 2.48 -6.15
C TRP A 21 -5.81 2.73 -6.94
N MET A 22 -4.67 2.81 -6.25
CA MET A 22 -3.39 3.16 -6.86
C MET A 22 -2.21 2.58 -6.08
N VAL A 23 -1.11 2.31 -6.79
CA VAL A 23 0.17 1.92 -6.19
C VAL A 23 1.29 2.68 -6.87
N GLU A 24 2.05 3.44 -6.09
CA GLU A 24 3.21 4.20 -6.56
C GLU A 24 4.42 3.92 -5.68
N MET A 25 5.63 3.95 -6.26
CA MET A 25 6.86 3.89 -5.48
C MET A 25 7.21 5.30 -5.01
N GLU A 26 6.91 5.59 -3.74
CA GLU A 26 7.13 6.91 -3.13
C GLU A 26 8.62 7.14 -2.84
N HIS A 27 9.29 6.11 -2.33
CA HIS A 27 10.72 6.13 -2.01
C HIS A 27 11.39 4.83 -2.45
N TYR A 28 12.72 4.80 -2.42
CA TYR A 28 13.46 3.58 -2.75
C TYR A 28 13.00 2.40 -1.89
N ASN A 29 12.45 1.37 -2.53
CA ASN A 29 11.87 0.18 -1.91
C ASN A 29 10.66 0.40 -0.98
N VAL A 30 9.98 1.54 -1.07
CA VAL A 30 8.73 1.81 -0.34
C VAL A 30 7.64 2.23 -1.32
N TYR A 31 6.50 1.55 -1.24
CA TYR A 31 5.33 1.81 -2.05
C TYR A 31 4.25 2.49 -1.22
N GLU A 32 3.69 3.57 -1.75
CA GLU A 32 2.43 4.13 -1.31
C GLU A 32 1.29 3.38 -2.01
N VAL A 33 0.37 2.81 -1.22
CA VAL A 33 -0.83 2.13 -1.71
C VAL A 33 -2.05 2.91 -1.26
N LYS A 34 -2.75 3.52 -2.22
CA LYS A 34 -3.99 4.26 -1.96
C LYS A 34 -5.17 3.31 -2.03
N MET A 35 -5.99 3.32 -0.99
CA MET A 35 -7.14 2.43 -0.80
C MET A 35 -8.45 3.20 -1.01
N SER A 36 -9.51 2.52 -1.47
CA SER A 36 -10.82 3.12 -1.74
C SER A 36 -11.55 3.66 -0.51
N ASN A 37 -11.06 3.38 0.70
CA ASN A 37 -11.55 3.91 1.96
C ASN A 37 -10.75 5.11 2.47
N PHE A 38 -10.07 5.84 1.56
CA PHE A 38 -9.26 7.02 1.86
C PHE A 38 -8.06 6.73 2.78
N MET A 39 -7.54 5.50 2.76
CA MET A 39 -6.32 5.15 3.48
C MET A 39 -5.14 5.06 2.51
N GLU A 40 -4.02 5.65 2.91
CA GLU A 40 -2.72 5.47 2.25
C GLU A 40 -1.83 4.59 3.13
N LEU A 41 -1.26 3.54 2.53
CA LEU A 41 -0.38 2.59 3.20
C LEU A 41 1.03 2.68 2.60
N TYR A 42 2.04 2.86 3.45
CA TYR A 42 3.44 2.83 3.04
C TYR A 42 4.03 1.48 3.38
N ILE A 43 4.34 0.69 2.36
CA ILE A 43 4.72 -0.72 2.48
C ILE A 43 6.06 -0.95 1.80
N ASP A 44 7.00 -1.61 2.48
CA ASP A 44 8.28 -1.96 1.87
C ASP A 44 8.18 -3.15 0.89
N ILE A 45 9.25 -3.41 0.13
CA ILE A 45 9.30 -4.51 -0.84
C ILE A 45 9.08 -5.91 -0.23
N ASN A 46 9.29 -6.08 1.07
CA ASN A 46 9.08 -7.34 1.78
C ASN A 46 7.63 -7.48 2.29
N GLY A 47 6.79 -6.45 2.11
CA GLY A 47 5.41 -6.41 2.57
C GLY A 47 5.27 -5.93 4.02
N ASN A 48 6.28 -5.29 4.60
CA ASN A 48 6.15 -4.69 5.93
C ASN A 48 5.40 -3.35 5.82
N LEU A 49 4.33 -3.20 6.60
CA LEU A 49 3.65 -1.91 6.74
C LEU A 49 4.50 -0.99 7.62
N LEU A 50 5.03 0.09 7.03
CA LEU A 50 5.88 1.06 7.73
C LEU A 50 5.05 2.18 8.35
N TYR A 51 4.04 2.66 7.63
CA TYR A 51 3.19 3.77 8.04
C TYR A 51 1.84 3.72 7.34
N GLN A 52 0.83 4.38 7.92
CA GLN A 52 -0.47 4.60 7.29
C GLN A 52 -1.03 5.96 7.70
N LYS A 53 -1.77 6.61 6.79
CA LYS A 53 -2.49 7.85 7.07
C LYS A 53 -3.81 7.89 6.29
N TRP A 54 -4.73 8.71 6.77
CA TRP A 54 -5.96 9.02 6.07
C TRP A 54 -5.69 10.14 5.05
N ASP A 55 -6.19 9.98 3.83
CA ASP A 55 -6.09 10.94 2.73
C ASP A 55 -7.28 11.92 2.82
N ASP A 56 -7.00 13.20 3.08
CA ASP A 56 -7.99 14.31 3.13
C ASP A 56 -7.99 15.10 1.82
#